data_AF-A0A7S2SCE3-F1
#
_entry.id   AF-A0A7S2SCE3-F1
#
_cell.length_a   1.000
_cell.length_b   1.000
_cell.length_c   1.000
_cell.angle_alpha   90.00
_cell.angle_beta   90.00
_cell.angle_gamma   90.00
#
_symmetry.space_group_name_H-M   'P 1'
#
loop_
_entity.id
_entity.type
_entity.pdbx_description
1 polymer ?
#
loop_
_entity_poly.entity_id
_entity_poly.type
_entity_poly.pdbx_seq_one_letter_code
_entity_poly.pdbx_strand_id
1 'polypeptide(L)'
;ERILVTEWVDGERLDKSTAGDVPRLCGVALNAYLVMLLETGTLHCDPHPGNLLRSKDGKLVILDFGMTLETDPTLQYSLLEFVAHLTGGDYDSVPQDFIKMGFLKEERLDTVMASGFLEPLTYMFQQAKQGGGGTKVRERIIDEYKTKYPGLDDEELRV
;
A
#
# COMPACT_ATOMS: atom_id res chain seq x y z
N GLU A 1 19.42 -4.35 -34.80
CA GLU A 1 19.04 -3.69 -33.53
C GLU A 1 17.56 -3.35 -33.53
N ARG A 2 16.93 -3.23 -32.35
CA ARG A 2 15.58 -2.67 -32.20
C ARG A 2 15.71 -1.40 -31.36
N ILE A 3 15.31 -0.26 -31.92
CA ILE A 3 15.38 1.06 -31.27
C ILE A 3 13.98 1.46 -30.84
N LEU A 4 13.82 1.88 -29.59
CA LEU A 4 12.60 2.54 -29.10
C LEU A 4 12.84 4.05 -29.09
N VAL A 5 11.93 4.81 -29.71
CA VAL A 5 11.96 6.28 -29.72
C VAL A 5 10.64 6.78 -29.15
N THR A 6 10.72 7.63 -28.14
CA THR A 6 9.57 8.27 -27.47
C THR A 6 9.70 9.79 -27.56
N GLU A 7 8.63 10.49 -27.17
CA GLU A 7 8.68 11.95 -27.00
C GLU A 7 9.68 12.32 -25.90
N TRP A 8 10.50 13.34 -26.15
CA TRP A 8 11.34 13.93 -25.11
C TRP A 8 10.49 14.79 -24.18
N VAL A 9 10.58 14.53 -22.87
CA VAL A 9 9.85 15.30 -21.86
C VAL A 9 10.83 16.01 -20.94
N ASP A 10 10.75 17.34 -20.92
CA ASP A 10 11.50 18.15 -19.96
C ASP A 10 10.87 18.10 -18.57
N GLY A 11 11.67 17.76 -17.56
CA GLY A 11 11.23 17.74 -16.18
C GLY A 11 12.38 17.60 -15.19
N GLU A 12 12.02 17.68 -13.92
CA GLU A 12 12.88 17.34 -12.79
C GLU A 12 12.41 16.02 -12.18
N ARG A 13 13.33 15.26 -11.59
CA ARG A 13 12.95 14.04 -10.88
C ARG A 13 12.03 14.37 -9.71
N LEU A 14 10.92 13.64 -9.59
CA LEU A 14 9.91 13.92 -8.58
C LEU A 14 10.47 13.82 -7.16
N ASP A 15 11.39 12.88 -6.90
CA ASP A 15 12.03 12.70 -5.59
C ASP A 15 13.03 13.79 -5.21
N LYS A 16 13.49 14.57 -6.19
CA LYS A 16 14.45 15.67 -5.97
C LYS A 16 13.79 17.05 -6.04
N SER A 17 12.54 17.11 -6.51
CA SER A 17 11.80 18.36 -6.61
C SER A 17 11.46 18.89 -5.22
N THR A 18 11.62 20.19 -5.04
CA THR A 18 11.19 20.92 -3.84
C THR A 18 9.92 21.74 -4.10
N ALA A 19 9.28 21.54 -5.27
CA ALA A 19 8.09 22.26 -5.64
C ALA A 19 6.91 21.93 -4.71
N GLY A 20 6.08 22.93 -4.43
CA GLY A 20 4.96 22.77 -3.50
C GLY A 20 3.85 21.81 -3.96
N ASP A 21 3.84 21.43 -5.24
CA ASP A 21 2.89 20.49 -5.83
C ASP A 21 3.37 19.03 -5.78
N VAL A 22 4.59 18.74 -5.29
CA VAL A 22 5.10 17.37 -5.13
C VAL A 22 4.15 16.47 -4.33
N PRO A 23 3.59 16.89 -3.16
CA PRO A 23 2.63 16.05 -2.44
C PRO A 23 1.39 15.70 -3.26
N ARG A 24 0.89 16.65 -4.07
CA ARG A 24 -0.23 16.42 -4.99
C ARG A 24 0.16 15.41 -6.06
N LEU A 25 1.36 15.54 -6.65
CA LEU A 25 1.86 14.62 -7.67
C LEU A 25 2.10 13.21 -7.14
N CYS A 26 2.54 13.05 -5.88
CA CYS A 26 2.60 11.74 -5.23
C CYS A 26 1.20 11.13 -5.09
N GLY A 27 0.18 11.94 -4.75
CA GLY A 27 -1.21 11.49 -4.76
C GLY A 27 -1.70 11.06 -6.15
N VAL A 28 -1.32 11.81 -7.20
CA VAL A 28 -1.61 11.45 -8.60
C VAL A 28 -0.92 10.14 -8.98
N ALA A 29 0.34 9.95 -8.59
CA ALA A 29 1.08 8.72 -8.82
C ALA A 29 0.39 7.54 -8.13
N LEU A 30 0.08 7.66 -6.84
CA LEU A 30 -0.64 6.62 -6.11
C LEU A 30 -1.97 6.28 -6.79
N ASN A 31 -2.76 7.28 -7.19
CA ASN A 31 -4.02 7.06 -7.88
C ASN A 31 -3.83 6.36 -9.23
N ALA A 32 -2.83 6.78 -10.03
CA ALA A 32 -2.52 6.14 -11.29
C ALA A 32 -2.17 4.66 -11.12
N TYR A 33 -1.39 4.31 -10.09
CA TYR A 33 -1.04 2.93 -9.79
C TYR A 33 -2.22 2.11 -9.27
N LEU A 34 -3.11 2.71 -8.47
CA LEU A 34 -4.34 2.05 -8.03
C LEU A 34 -5.30 1.81 -9.19
N VAL A 35 -5.47 2.78 -10.11
CA VAL A 35 -6.26 2.61 -11.34
C VAL A 35 -5.66 1.51 -12.22
N MET A 36 -4.34 1.51 -12.38
CA MET A 36 -3.62 0.46 -13.09
C MET A 36 -3.90 -0.95 -12.55
N LEU A 37 -3.84 -1.08 -11.22
CA LEU A 37 -4.05 -2.35 -10.51
C LEU A 37 -5.53 -2.78 -10.47
N LEU A 38 -6.43 -1.87 -10.13
CA LEU A 38 -7.82 -2.20 -9.77
C LEU A 38 -8.82 -2.02 -10.92
N GLU A 39 -8.47 -1.24 -11.94
CA GLU A 39 -9.40 -0.88 -13.02
C GLU A 39 -8.87 -1.33 -14.39
N THR A 40 -7.68 -0.89 -14.81
CA THR A 40 -7.21 -1.16 -16.19
C THR A 40 -6.64 -2.56 -16.38
N GLY A 41 -6.28 -3.25 -15.30
CA GLY A 41 -5.76 -4.60 -15.36
C GLY A 41 -4.29 -4.70 -15.76
N THR A 42 -3.53 -3.60 -15.67
CA THR A 42 -2.13 -3.52 -16.09
C THR A 42 -1.36 -2.70 -15.08
N LEU A 43 -0.47 -3.35 -14.32
CA LEU A 43 0.32 -2.70 -13.27
C LEU A 43 1.75 -2.44 -13.74
N HIS A 44 2.18 -1.18 -13.63
CA HIS A 44 3.58 -0.82 -13.68
C HIS A 44 4.29 -1.30 -12.42
N CYS A 45 5.28 -2.18 -12.55
CA CYS A 45 5.89 -2.87 -11.41
C CYS A 45 7.08 -2.12 -10.80
N ASP A 46 7.60 -1.11 -11.50
CA ASP A 46 8.81 -0.38 -11.09
C ASP A 46 8.59 1.14 -10.87
N PRO A 47 7.88 1.55 -9.81
CA PRO A 47 7.72 2.97 -9.43
C PRO A 47 9.01 3.60 -8.89
N HIS A 48 10.19 3.21 -9.39
CA HIS A 48 11.44 3.76 -8.94
C HIS A 48 11.49 5.29 -9.20
N PRO A 49 12.06 6.09 -8.29
CA PRO A 49 12.13 7.55 -8.44
C PRO A 49 12.71 8.06 -9.76
N GLY A 50 13.56 7.27 -10.42
CA GLY A 50 14.10 7.60 -11.74
C GLY A 50 13.06 7.64 -12.87
N ASN A 51 11.94 6.92 -12.73
CA ASN A 51 10.88 6.81 -13.73
C ASN A 51 9.80 7.89 -13.57
N LEU A 52 9.82 8.66 -12.47
CA LEU A 52 8.83 9.66 -12.15
C LEU A 52 9.43 11.07 -12.30
N LEU A 53 8.98 11.81 -13.30
CA LEU A 53 9.34 13.21 -13.47
C LEU A 53 8.16 14.12 -13.13
N ARG A 54 8.49 15.29 -12.61
CA ARG A 54 7.64 16.47 -12.61
C ARG A 54 8.00 17.31 -13.83
N SER A 55 7.07 17.45 -14.75
CA SER A 55 7.26 18.31 -15.92
C SER A 55 7.25 19.80 -15.54
N LYS A 56 7.76 20.66 -16.43
CA LYS A 56 7.75 22.13 -16.24
C LYS A 56 6.35 22.71 -16.04
N ASP A 57 5.32 22.09 -16.60
CA ASP A 57 3.91 22.47 -16.45
C ASP A 57 3.19 21.81 -15.25
N GLY A 58 3.93 21.14 -14.36
CA GLY A 58 3.39 20.59 -13.11
C GLY A 58 2.56 19.32 -13.29
N LYS A 59 2.89 18.50 -14.30
CA LYS A 59 2.30 17.17 -14.50
C LYS A 59 3.24 16.07 -14.02
N LEU A 60 2.66 14.94 -13.65
CA LEU A 60 3.39 13.70 -13.43
C LEU A 60 3.69 13.06 -14.79
N VAL A 61 4.93 12.62 -14.98
CA VAL A 61 5.39 11.89 -16.16
C VAL A 61 5.97 10.56 -15.70
N ILE A 62 5.55 9.48 -16.34
CA ILE A 62 6.06 8.12 -16.13
C ILE A 62 6.84 7.73 -17.39
N LEU A 63 8.12 7.39 -17.27
CA LEU A 63 9.01 7.20 -18.42
C LEU A 63 9.08 5.75 -18.92
N ASP A 64 9.26 4.79 -18.01
CA ASP A 64 9.69 3.43 -18.35
C ASP A 64 8.58 2.40 -18.09
N PHE A 65 7.92 1.93 -19.14
CA PHE A 65 6.93 0.86 -19.08
C PHE A 65 7.52 -0.52 -19.41
N GLY A 66 8.84 -0.71 -19.26
CA GLY A 66 9.53 -1.96 -19.54
C GLY A 66 9.21 -3.09 -18.56
N MET A 67 8.70 -2.76 -17.37
CA MET A 67 8.22 -3.71 -16.36
C MET A 67 6.75 -3.47 -16.04
N THR A 68 5.88 -4.05 -16.85
CA THR A 68 4.43 -4.10 -16.61
C THR A 68 3.96 -5.53 -16.48
N LEU A 69 3.00 -5.78 -15.58
CA LEU A 69 2.29 -7.06 -15.48
C LEU A 69 0.81 -6.87 -15.80
N GLU A 70 0.20 -7.88 -16.41
CA GLU A 70 -1.25 -8.00 -16.48
C GLU A 70 -1.77 -8.58 -15.17
N THR A 71 -2.84 -8.02 -14.64
CA THR A 71 -3.49 -8.54 -13.43
C THR A 71 -4.72 -9.33 -13.81
N ASP A 72 -4.85 -10.54 -13.28
CA ASP A 72 -6.07 -11.35 -13.43
C ASP A 72 -7.27 -10.59 -12.86
N PRO A 73 -8.39 -10.44 -13.59
CA PRO A 73 -9.60 -9.82 -13.08
C PRO A 73 -10.06 -10.39 -11.73
N THR A 74 -9.88 -11.69 -11.50
CA THR A 74 -10.19 -12.38 -10.24
C THR A 74 -9.37 -11.79 -9.09
N LEU A 75 -8.08 -11.51 -9.32
CA LEU A 75 -7.22 -10.87 -8.34
C LEU A 75 -7.65 -9.42 -8.09
N GLN A 76 -8.08 -8.69 -9.13
CA GLN A 76 -8.59 -7.32 -8.98
C GLN A 76 -9.83 -7.27 -8.09
N TYR A 77 -10.82 -8.14 -8.34
CA TYR A 77 -12.02 -8.24 -7.49
C TYR A 77 -11.67 -8.65 -6.06
N SER A 78 -10.76 -9.60 -5.89
CA SER A 78 -10.32 -10.05 -4.57
C SER A 78 -9.63 -8.93 -3.77
N LEU A 79 -8.81 -8.11 -4.44
CA LEU A 79 -8.20 -6.93 -3.83
C LEU A 79 -9.24 -5.87 -3.45
N LEU A 80 -10.25 -5.64 -4.29
CA LEU A 80 -11.35 -4.72 -4.00
C LEU A 80 -12.19 -5.19 -2.80
N GLU A 81 -12.53 -6.48 -2.75
CA GLU A 81 -13.22 -7.10 -1.61
C GLU A 81 -12.41 -6.96 -0.32
N PHE A 82 -11.10 -7.27 -0.38
CA PHE A 82 -10.20 -7.11 0.76
C PHE A 82 -10.18 -5.67 1.30
N VAL A 83 -10.05 -4.67 0.42
CA VAL A 83 -10.08 -3.25 0.83
C VAL A 83 -11.46 -2.88 1.41
N ALA A 84 -12.55 -3.41 0.85
CA ALA A 84 -13.90 -3.20 1.38
C ALA A 84 -14.06 -3.79 2.79
N HIS A 85 -13.57 -5.01 3.02
CA HIS A 85 -13.59 -5.64 4.35
C HIS A 85 -12.75 -4.85 5.36
N LEU A 86 -11.53 -4.45 5.01
CA LEU A 86 -10.67 -3.64 5.88
C LEU A 86 -11.29 -2.29 6.26
N THR A 87 -11.87 -1.59 5.28
CA THR A 87 -12.48 -0.27 5.50
C THR A 87 -13.81 -0.38 6.24
N GLY A 88 -14.59 -1.43 5.96
CA GLY A 88 -15.81 -1.79 6.67
C GLY A 88 -15.58 -2.27 8.10
N GLY A 89 -14.37 -2.72 8.43
CA GLY A 89 -14.06 -3.32 9.74
C GLY A 89 -14.49 -4.78 9.85
N ASP A 90 -14.72 -5.45 8.72
CA ASP A 90 -15.01 -6.88 8.63
C ASP A 90 -13.69 -7.67 8.59
N TYR A 91 -13.03 -7.75 9.74
CA TYR A 91 -11.72 -8.41 9.83
C TYR A 91 -11.81 -9.94 9.81
N ASP A 92 -13.00 -10.51 10.08
CA ASP A 92 -13.24 -11.95 10.04
C ASP A 92 -13.17 -12.51 8.59
N SER A 93 -13.45 -11.67 7.60
CA SER A 93 -13.37 -12.00 6.16
C SER A 93 -11.94 -11.95 5.59
N VAL A 94 -11.01 -11.25 6.25
CA VAL A 94 -9.62 -11.05 5.76
C VAL A 94 -8.85 -12.35 5.45
N PRO A 95 -8.92 -13.42 6.26
CA PRO A 95 -8.24 -14.68 5.95
C PRO A 95 -8.72 -15.31 4.63
N GLN A 96 -10.01 -15.20 4.35
CA GLN A 96 -10.58 -15.73 3.12
C GLN A 96 -10.08 -14.92 1.91
N ASP A 97 -9.93 -13.61 2.05
CA ASP A 97 -9.36 -12.77 1.00
C ASP A 97 -7.90 -13.14 0.70
N PHE A 98 -7.10 -13.49 1.73
CA PHE A 98 -5.75 -14.00 1.52
C PHE A 98 -5.72 -15.33 0.76
N ILE A 99 -6.74 -16.17 0.88
CA ILE A 99 -6.87 -17.38 0.05
C ILE A 99 -7.18 -17.00 -1.39
N LYS A 100 -8.19 -16.13 -1.61
CA LYS A 100 -8.59 -15.68 -2.95
C LYS A 100 -7.44 -15.00 -3.70
N MET A 101 -6.61 -14.23 -3.01
CA MET A 101 -5.42 -13.57 -3.58
C MET A 101 -4.20 -14.50 -3.69
N GLY A 102 -4.27 -15.74 -3.19
CA GLY A 102 -3.18 -16.73 -3.28
C GLY A 102 -2.06 -16.57 -2.25
N PHE A 103 -2.23 -15.72 -1.24
CA PHE A 103 -1.27 -15.57 -0.13
C PHE A 103 -1.36 -16.71 0.90
N LEU A 104 -2.53 -17.33 1.02
CA LEU A 104 -2.78 -18.44 1.93
C LEU A 104 -3.38 -19.63 1.17
N LYS A 105 -2.97 -20.85 1.53
CA LYS A 105 -3.62 -22.06 1.03
C LYS A 105 -4.83 -22.39 1.88
N GLU A 106 -5.89 -22.89 1.25
CA GLU A 106 -7.16 -23.19 1.92
C GLU A 106 -6.99 -24.16 3.09
N GLU A 107 -6.12 -25.18 2.96
CA GLU A 107 -5.89 -26.16 4.02
C GLU A 107 -5.21 -25.57 5.27
N ARG A 108 -4.67 -24.35 5.18
CA ARG A 108 -4.04 -23.64 6.30
C ARG A 108 -5.00 -22.68 7.00
N LEU A 109 -6.22 -22.50 6.51
CA LEU A 109 -7.19 -21.56 7.07
C LEU A 109 -7.44 -21.84 8.56
N ASP A 110 -7.83 -23.07 8.89
CA ASP A 110 -8.13 -23.46 10.28
C ASP A 110 -6.92 -23.24 11.21
N THR A 111 -5.72 -23.48 10.71
CA THR A 111 -4.49 -23.26 11.48
C THR A 111 -4.25 -21.77 11.73
N VAL A 112 -4.48 -20.92 10.72
CA VAL A 112 -4.34 -19.46 10.87
C VAL A 112 -5.39 -18.94 11.86
N MET A 113 -6.63 -19.39 11.73
CA MET A 113 -7.73 -18.99 12.63
C MET A 113 -7.46 -19.41 14.07
N ALA A 114 -7.00 -20.64 14.28
CA ALA A 114 -6.67 -21.16 15.61
C ALA A 114 -5.43 -20.50 16.24
N SER A 115 -4.52 -19.93 15.43
CA SER A 115 -3.28 -19.35 15.93
C SER A 115 -3.44 -18.00 16.64
N GLY A 116 -4.62 -17.39 16.59
CA GLY A 116 -4.83 -16.02 17.07
C GLY A 116 -4.18 -14.94 16.19
N PHE A 117 -3.65 -15.30 15.01
CA PHE A 117 -3.03 -14.38 14.06
C PHE A 117 -3.90 -13.17 13.70
N LEU A 118 -5.22 -13.35 13.69
CA LEU A 118 -6.17 -12.29 13.41
C LEU A 118 -6.18 -11.18 14.45
N GLU A 119 -5.90 -11.46 15.72
CA GLU A 119 -5.99 -10.44 16.78
C GLU A 119 -4.95 -9.33 16.60
N PRO A 120 -3.62 -9.61 16.46
CA PRO A 120 -2.63 -8.58 16.20
C PRO A 120 -2.87 -7.82 14.89
N LEU A 121 -3.32 -8.53 13.85
CA LEU A 121 -3.58 -7.95 12.55
C LEU A 121 -4.77 -6.97 12.59
N THR A 122 -5.88 -7.41 13.20
CA THR A 122 -7.08 -6.59 13.42
C THR A 122 -6.75 -5.36 14.24
N TYR A 123 -5.99 -5.53 15.32
CA TYR A 123 -5.54 -4.42 16.16
C TYR A 123 -4.72 -3.39 15.36
N MET A 124 -3.76 -3.85 14.56
CA MET A 124 -2.96 -2.97 13.70
C MET A 124 -3.85 -2.18 12.72
N PHE A 125 -4.80 -2.84 12.05
CA PHE A 125 -5.69 -2.18 11.10
C PHE A 125 -6.65 -1.20 11.77
N GLN A 126 -7.14 -1.49 12.97
CA GLN A 126 -7.95 -0.56 13.76
C GLN A 126 -7.16 0.71 14.10
N GLN A 127 -5.90 0.56 14.51
CA GLN A 127 -5.02 1.70 14.78
C GLN A 127 -4.71 2.50 13.51
N ALA A 128 -4.50 1.82 12.38
CA ALA A 128 -4.27 2.46 11.09
C ALA A 128 -5.49 3.25 10.59
N LYS A 129 -6.71 2.71 10.79
CA LYS A 129 -7.98 3.34 10.40
C LYS A 129 -8.20 4.71 11.09
N GLN A 130 -7.61 4.93 12.26
CA GLN A 130 -7.66 6.24 12.95
C GLN A 130 -6.79 7.33 12.30
N GLY A 131 -5.96 6.97 11.31
CA GLY A 131 -5.14 7.92 10.56
C GLY A 131 -3.99 8.55 11.36
N GLY A 132 -3.36 9.57 10.78
CA GLY A 132 -2.23 10.29 11.40
C GLY A 132 -0.84 9.73 11.11
N GLY A 133 -0.72 8.72 10.24
CA GLY A 133 0.54 8.13 9.81
C GLY A 133 1.17 7.17 10.85
N GLY A 134 2.26 6.51 10.44
CA GLY A 134 2.91 5.47 11.26
C GLY A 134 3.40 5.96 12.63
N THR A 135 3.83 7.22 12.73
CA THR A 135 4.25 7.82 14.00
C THR A 135 3.11 7.87 15.00
N LYS A 136 1.92 8.37 14.60
CA LYS A 136 0.77 8.44 15.52
C LYS A 136 0.19 7.08 15.85
N VAL A 137 0.23 6.14 14.91
CA VAL A 137 -0.12 4.73 15.17
C VAL A 137 0.79 4.18 16.28
N ARG A 138 2.11 4.35 16.15
CA ARG A 138 3.08 3.91 17.16
C ARG A 138 2.84 4.57 18.52
N GLU A 139 2.61 5.89 18.56
CA GLU A 139 2.30 6.61 19.81
C GLU A 139 1.06 6.02 20.51
N ARG A 140 -0.03 5.78 19.77
CA ARG A 140 -1.25 5.18 20.33
C ARG A 140 -1.01 3.78 20.89
N ILE A 141 -0.26 2.95 20.18
CA ILE A 141 0.10 1.61 20.65
C ILE A 141 0.90 1.71 21.95
N ILE A 142 1.92 2.57 22.01
CA ILE A 142 2.72 2.75 23.22
C ILE A 142 1.86 3.23 24.40
N ASP A 143 1.00 4.21 24.18
CA ASP A 143 0.11 4.75 25.23
C ASP A 143 -0.87 3.68 25.77
N GLU A 144 -1.41 2.84 24.88
CA GLU A 144 -2.27 1.73 25.26
C GLU A 144 -1.53 0.67 26.08
N TYR A 145 -0.31 0.30 25.67
CA TYR A 145 0.52 -0.66 26.41
C TYR A 145 0.94 -0.13 27.79
N LYS A 146 1.30 1.15 27.90
CA LYS A 146 1.60 1.80 29.19
C LYS A 146 0.40 1.78 30.14
N THR A 147 -0.79 1.96 29.58
CA THR A 147 -2.04 1.90 30.36
C THR A 147 -2.35 0.48 30.82
N LYS A 148 -2.12 -0.51 29.95
CA LYS A 148 -2.41 -1.92 30.21
C LYS A 148 -1.39 -2.58 31.15
N TYR A 149 -0.13 -2.15 31.12
CA TYR A 149 0.98 -2.68 31.90
C TYR A 149 1.73 -1.53 32.60
N PRO A 150 1.19 -0.99 33.69
CA PRO A 150 1.85 0.09 34.43
C PRO A 150 3.16 -0.41 35.03
N GLY A 151 4.30 0.14 34.57
CA GLY A 151 5.63 -0.17 35.10
C GLY A 151 6.69 -0.56 34.06
N LEU A 152 6.30 -0.78 32.80
CA LEU A 152 7.27 -1.00 31.70
C LEU A 152 8.03 0.30 31.39
N ASP A 153 9.33 0.20 31.20
CA ASP A 153 10.15 1.33 30.76
C ASP A 153 10.07 1.54 29.23
N ASP A 154 10.56 2.68 28.75
CA ASP A 154 10.54 3.02 27.31
C ASP A 154 11.42 2.09 26.44
N GLU A 155 12.33 1.32 27.05
CA GLU A 155 13.21 0.38 26.36
C GLU A 155 12.52 -0.98 26.17
N GLU A 156 11.74 -1.43 27.15
CA GLU A 156 10.88 -2.61 27.10
C GLU A 156 9.66 -2.43 26.17
N LEU A 157 9.25 -1.18 25.90
CA LEU A 157 8.14 -0.83 25.01
C LEU A 157 8.56 -0.59 23.54
N ARG A 158 9.84 -0.76 23.20
CA ARG A 158 10.31 -0.69 21.82
C ARG A 158 9.86 -1.93 21.03
N VAL A 159 8.73 -1.79 20.34
CA VAL A 159 8.31 -2.64 19.21
C VAL A 159 9.03 -2.22 17.94
#